data_AF-A0A0Q8DE23-F1
#
_entry.id   AF-A0A0Q8DE23-F1
#
_cell.length_a   1.000
_cell.length_b   1.000
_cell.length_c   1.000
_cell.angle_alpha   90.00
_cell.angle_beta   90.00
_cell.angle_gamma   90.00
#
_symmetry.space_group_name_H-M   'P 1'
#
loop_
_entity.id
_entity.type
_entity.pdbx_description
1 polymer ?
#
loop_
_entity_poly.entity_id
_entity_poly.type
_entity_poly.pdbx_seq_one_letter_code
_entity_poly.pdbx_strand_id
1 'polypeptide(L)'
;MNPQVELNLALILFVPWFSILAWLYWAYPKQPRLAARTVFDSGALLLATLLAGWGMHWSMHNADPNAGAIWKQVLATSVAYGLFLLIMTAAVFLRLRILPRWRKAVASADA
;
A
#
# COMPACT_ATOMS: atom_id res chain seq x y z
N MET A 1 2.93 15.95 24.61
CA MET A 1 1.79 16.15 23.69
C MET A 1 0.98 14.84 23.67
N ASN A 2 -0.33 14.89 23.48
CA ASN A 2 -1.16 13.67 23.57
C ASN A 2 -0.82 12.74 22.39
N PRO A 3 -0.39 11.48 22.60
CA PRO A 3 0.00 10.55 21.53
C PRO A 3 -1.12 10.31 20.49
N GLN A 4 -2.38 10.50 20.86
CA GLN A 4 -3.49 10.44 19.90
C GLN A 4 -3.48 11.61 18.90
N VAL A 5 -3.04 12.79 19.32
CA VAL A 5 -2.99 13.98 18.44
C VAL A 5 -1.89 13.81 17.39
N GLU A 6 -0.73 13.31 17.79
CA GLU A 6 0.40 13.02 16.89
C GLU A 6 0.02 11.96 15.84
N LEU A 7 -0.72 10.92 16.26
CA LEU A 7 -1.26 9.91 15.35
C LEU A 7 -2.25 10.54 14.35
N ASN A 8 -3.17 11.39 14.82
CA ASN A 8 -4.16 12.05 13.96
C ASN A 8 -3.53 12.96 12.91
N LEU A 9 -2.47 13.70 13.27
CA LEU A 9 -1.70 14.53 12.33
C LEU A 9 -1.03 13.69 11.25
N ALA A 10 -0.40 12.57 11.63
CA ALA A 10 0.24 11.67 10.67
C ALA A 10 -0.79 11.05 9.72
N LEU A 11 -1.96 10.64 10.24
CA LEU A 11 -3.06 10.11 9.44
C LEU A 11 -3.60 11.17 8.46
N ILE A 12 -3.88 12.39 8.92
CA ILE A 12 -4.35 13.49 8.06
C ILE A 12 -3.39 13.79 6.90
N LEU A 13 -2.08 13.68 7.14
CA LEU A 13 -1.08 13.97 6.12
C LEU A 13 -0.90 12.81 5.12
N PHE A 14 -0.86 11.57 5.61
CA PHE A 14 -0.50 10.42 4.79
C PHE A 14 -1.69 9.69 4.16
N VAL A 15 -2.88 9.71 4.77
CA VAL A 15 -4.09 9.12 4.20
C VAL A 15 -4.41 9.67 2.80
N PRO A 16 -4.42 11.00 2.55
CA PRO A 16 -4.67 11.51 1.21
C PRO A 16 -3.57 11.10 0.22
N TRP A 17 -2.31 11.09 0.65
CA TRP A 17 -1.20 10.67 -0.20
C TRP A 17 -1.29 9.19 -0.61
N PHE A 18 -1.52 8.28 0.35
CA PHE A 18 -1.72 6.86 0.06
C PHE A 18 -2.95 6.61 -0.81
N SER A 19 -4.01 7.39 -0.61
CA SER A 19 -5.22 7.31 -1.44
C SER A 19 -4.93 7.69 -2.89
N ILE A 20 -4.11 8.72 -3.13
CA ILE A 20 -3.68 9.11 -4.49
C ILE A 20 -2.87 8.00 -5.14
N LEU A 21 -1.90 7.41 -4.42
CA LEU A 21 -1.08 6.31 -4.97
C LEU A 21 -1.91 5.06 -5.26
N ALA A 22 -2.82 4.70 -4.36
CA ALA A 22 -3.77 3.60 -4.54
C ALA A 22 -4.66 3.82 -5.76
N TRP A 23 -5.21 5.04 -5.89
CA TRP A 23 -6.01 5.42 -7.05
C TRP A 23 -5.20 5.36 -8.34
N LEU A 24 -3.95 5.85 -8.34
CA LEU A 24 -3.09 5.84 -9.51
C LEU A 24 -2.75 4.40 -9.94
N TYR A 25 -2.44 3.52 -8.97
CA TYR A 25 -2.22 2.09 -9.20
C TYR A 25 -3.45 1.41 -9.81
N TRP A 26 -4.65 1.76 -9.32
CA TRP A 26 -5.91 1.22 -9.84
C TRP A 26 -6.26 1.79 -11.23
N ALA A 27 -6.09 3.09 -11.42
CA ALA A 27 -6.50 3.81 -12.62
C ALA A 27 -5.66 3.43 -13.85
N TYR A 28 -4.42 2.97 -13.65
CA TYR A 28 -3.52 2.56 -14.72
C TYR A 28 -3.25 1.04 -14.72
N PRO A 29 -3.36 0.34 -15.86
CA PRO A 29 -3.66 0.80 -17.23
C PRO A 29 -5.15 0.63 -17.61
N LYS A 30 -5.62 1.53 -18.46
CA LYS A 30 -7.05 1.74 -18.73
C LYS A 30 -7.78 0.56 -19.39
N GLN A 31 -7.13 -0.35 -20.13
CA GLN A 31 -7.74 -1.53 -20.79
C GLN A 31 -6.70 -2.65 -21.10
N PRO A 32 -7.07 -3.95 -21.22
CA PRO A 32 -8.35 -4.58 -20.92
C PRO A 32 -8.47 -4.99 -19.44
N ARG A 33 -9.64 -4.74 -18.85
CA ARG A 33 -9.96 -5.02 -17.45
C ARG A 33 -10.41 -6.49 -17.31
N LEU A 34 -9.46 -7.40 -17.24
CA LEU A 34 -9.73 -8.78 -16.83
C LEU A 34 -10.28 -8.78 -15.39
N ALA A 35 -11.44 -9.40 -15.15
CA ALA A 35 -12.07 -9.43 -13.82
C ALA A 35 -11.11 -9.94 -12.73
N ALA A 36 -10.30 -10.95 -13.05
CA ALA A 36 -9.32 -11.47 -12.12
C ALA A 36 -8.19 -10.44 -11.79
N ARG A 37 -7.94 -9.45 -12.66
CA ARG A 37 -6.93 -8.39 -12.45
C ARG A 37 -7.45 -7.39 -11.42
N THR A 38 -8.74 -7.11 -11.46
CA THR A 38 -9.41 -6.28 -10.44
C THR A 38 -9.37 -6.95 -9.07
N VAL A 39 -9.58 -8.26 -8.97
CA VAL A 39 -9.46 -8.99 -7.69
C VAL A 39 -8.02 -8.94 -7.16
N PHE A 40 -7.03 -9.16 -8.03
CA PHE A 40 -5.62 -9.06 -7.65
C PHE A 40 -5.23 -7.64 -7.20
N ASP A 41 -5.57 -6.63 -8.00
CA ASP A 41 -5.24 -5.23 -7.70
C ASP A 41 -5.95 -4.75 -6.41
N SER A 42 -7.20 -5.19 -6.17
CA SER A 42 -7.93 -4.94 -4.91
C SER A 42 -7.25 -5.61 -3.71
N GLY A 43 -6.85 -6.87 -3.85
CA GLY A 43 -6.15 -7.60 -2.79
C GLY A 43 -4.80 -6.99 -2.44
N ALA A 44 -4.04 -6.55 -3.44
CA ALA A 44 -2.77 -5.86 -3.25
C ALA A 44 -2.94 -4.53 -2.50
N LEU A 45 -3.98 -3.77 -2.83
CA LEU A 45 -4.29 -2.51 -2.15
C LEU A 45 -4.73 -2.73 -0.70
N LEU A 46 -5.63 -3.68 -0.46
CA LEU A 46 -6.03 -4.07 0.89
C LEU A 46 -4.82 -4.47 1.73
N LEU A 47 -3.95 -5.32 1.18
CA LEU A 47 -2.74 -5.76 1.87
C LEU A 47 -1.78 -4.58 2.15
N ALA A 48 -1.58 -3.68 1.19
CA ALA A 48 -0.75 -2.49 1.35
C ALA A 48 -1.28 -1.58 2.47
N THR A 49 -2.59 -1.33 2.50
CA THR A 49 -3.23 -0.50 3.53
C THR A 49 -3.14 -1.13 4.91
N LEU A 50 -3.39 -2.44 5.02
CA LEU A 50 -3.30 -3.16 6.29
C LEU A 50 -1.87 -3.18 6.84
N LEU A 51 -0.87 -3.44 5.98
CA LEU A 51 0.54 -3.42 6.39
C LEU A 51 1.03 -2.02 6.75
N ALA A 52 0.60 -0.98 6.01
CA ALA A 52 0.93 0.39 6.37
C ALA A 52 0.37 0.78 7.73
N GLY A 53 -0.91 0.45 8.01
CA GLY A 53 -1.54 0.67 9.31
C GLY A 53 -0.87 -0.12 10.44
N TRP A 54 -0.58 -1.40 10.20
CA TRP A 54 0.14 -2.25 11.15
C TRP A 54 1.54 -1.70 11.45
N GLY A 55 2.30 -1.33 10.43
CA GLY A 55 3.63 -0.75 10.57
C GLY A 55 3.62 0.55 11.36
N MET A 56 2.58 1.37 11.17
CA MET A 56 2.40 2.60 11.94
C MET A 56 2.17 2.31 13.43
N HIS A 57 1.27 1.37 13.76
CA HIS A 57 1.00 0.96 15.14
C HIS A 57 2.22 0.30 15.79
N TRP A 58 2.91 -0.58 15.06
CA TRP A 58 4.10 -1.27 15.53
C TRP A 58 5.23 -0.29 15.83
N SER A 59 5.51 0.65 14.93
CA SER A 59 6.53 1.67 15.13
C SER A 59 6.22 2.60 16.30
N MET A 60 4.95 2.96 16.52
CA MET A 60 4.56 3.78 17.68
C MET A 60 4.75 3.04 19.01
N HIS A 61 4.54 1.72 19.03
CA HIS A 61 4.74 0.89 20.22
C HIS A 61 6.22 0.59 20.50
N ASN A 62 7.02 0.41 19.43
CA ASN A 62 8.41 -0.02 19.52
C ASN A 62 9.42 1.14 19.49
N ALA A 63 8.97 2.40 19.33
CA ALA A 63 9.85 3.56 19.33
C ALA A 63 10.37 3.89 20.74
N ASP A 64 11.68 4.09 20.83
CA ASP A 64 12.41 4.42 22.07
C ASP A 64 11.73 5.59 22.81
N PRO A 65 11.29 5.41 24.07
CA PRO A 65 10.69 6.47 24.87
C PRO A 65 11.57 7.70 25.05
N ASN A 66 12.89 7.57 24.96
CA ASN A 66 13.85 8.64 25.26
C ASN A 66 14.20 9.52 24.04
N ALA A 67 13.84 9.12 22.81
CA ALA A 67 14.19 9.85 21.59
C ALA A 67 13.32 11.08 21.30
N GLY A 68 12.28 11.34 22.11
CA GLY A 68 11.34 12.44 21.90
C GLY A 68 10.19 12.09 20.96
N ALA A 69 9.03 12.72 21.17
CA ALA A 69 7.76 12.33 20.55
C ALA A 69 7.76 12.43 19.01
N ILE A 70 8.47 13.42 18.45
CA ILE A 70 8.60 13.63 16.99
C ILE A 70 9.24 12.41 16.30
N TRP A 71 10.26 11.78 16.92
CA TRP A 71 10.95 10.64 16.33
C TRP A 71 10.07 9.39 16.21
N LYS A 72 9.08 9.24 17.10
CA LYS A 72 8.07 8.16 17.00
C LYS A 72 7.22 8.33 15.76
N GLN A 73 6.81 9.57 15.47
CA GLN A 73 6.03 9.91 14.29
C GLN A 73 6.84 9.78 12.99
N VAL A 74 8.12 10.17 12.99
CA VAL A 74 9.02 9.99 11.83
C VAL A 74 9.24 8.51 11.55
N LEU A 75 9.48 7.69 12.58
CA LEU A 75 9.65 6.24 12.42
C LEU A 75 8.37 5.58 11.91
N ALA A 76 7.22 5.93 12.51
CA ALA A 76 5.93 5.36 12.13
C ALA A 76 5.55 5.69 10.69
N THR A 77 5.76 6.94 10.27
CA THR A 77 5.49 7.35 8.88
C THR A 77 6.48 6.74 7.90
N SER A 78 7.76 6.67 8.24
CA SER A 78 8.80 6.06 7.37
C SER A 78 8.58 4.56 7.16
N VAL A 79 8.21 3.82 8.22
CA VAL A 79 7.91 2.39 8.15
C VAL A 79 6.62 2.14 7.38
N ALA A 80 5.56 2.90 7.67
CA ALA A 80 4.30 2.79 6.93
C ALA A 80 4.49 3.07 5.43
N TYR A 81 5.25 4.12 5.11
CA TYR A 81 5.58 4.48 3.72
C TYR A 81 6.42 3.41 3.02
N GLY A 82 7.46 2.89 3.70
CA GLY A 82 8.30 1.83 3.18
C GLY A 82 7.50 0.55 2.90
N LEU A 83 6.64 0.13 3.83
CA LEU A 83 5.78 -1.04 3.65
C LEU A 83 4.78 -0.86 2.50
N PHE A 84 4.14 0.31 2.42
CA PHE A 84 3.21 0.63 1.34
C PHE A 84 3.91 0.58 -0.03
N LEU A 85 5.05 1.23 -0.17
CA LEU A 85 5.83 1.22 -1.41
C LEU A 85 6.36 -0.17 -1.75
N LEU A 86 6.80 -0.94 -0.76
CA LEU A 86 7.30 -2.30 -0.96
C LEU A 86 6.19 -3.20 -1.50
N ILE A 87 5.00 -3.17 -0.91
CA ILE A 87 3.84 -3.93 -1.38
C ILE A 87 3.44 -3.46 -2.77
N MET A 88 3.38 -2.16 -3.02
CA MET A 88 2.98 -1.64 -4.33
C MET A 88 3.98 -2.00 -5.43
N THR A 89 5.27 -1.92 -5.13
CA THR A 89 6.34 -2.34 -6.04
C THR A 89 6.25 -3.84 -6.31
N ALA A 90 6.10 -4.66 -5.27
CA ALA A 90 5.92 -6.11 -5.40
C ALA A 90 4.68 -6.45 -6.23
N ALA A 91 3.56 -5.74 -6.04
CA ALA A 91 2.34 -5.90 -6.80
C ALA A 91 2.55 -5.57 -8.29
N VAL A 92 3.28 -4.50 -8.61
CA VAL A 92 3.66 -4.18 -10.00
C VAL A 92 4.53 -5.28 -10.62
N PHE A 93 5.55 -5.77 -9.91
CA PHE A 93 6.39 -6.86 -10.43
C PHE A 93 5.61 -8.16 -10.62
N LEU A 94 4.74 -8.50 -9.68
CA LEU A 94 3.91 -9.68 -9.75
C LEU A 94 2.91 -9.56 -10.92
N ARG A 95 2.31 -8.38 -11.10
CA ARG A 95 1.46 -8.04 -12.26
C ARG A 95 2.19 -8.23 -13.57
N LEU A 96 3.44 -7.75 -13.70
CA LEU A 96 4.25 -7.91 -14.91
C LEU A 96 4.56 -9.39 -15.22
N ARG A 97 4.78 -10.22 -14.19
CA ARG A 97 5.03 -11.67 -14.36
C ARG A 97 3.77 -12.47 -14.70
N ILE A 98 2.62 -11.98 -14.26
CA ILE A 98 1.32 -12.65 -14.39
C ILE A 98 0.62 -12.27 -15.70
N LEU A 99 0.76 -11.03 -16.17
CA LEU A 99 0.09 -10.51 -17.38
C LEU A 99 0.27 -11.38 -18.65
N PRO A 100 1.46 -11.93 -18.96
CA PRO A 100 1.64 -12.81 -20.11
C PRO A 100 0.87 -14.11 -20.00
N ARG A 101 0.76 -14.68 -18.79
CA ARG A 101 0.00 -15.92 -18.54
C ARG A 101 -1.49 -15.71 -18.77
N TRP A 102 -1.99 -14.54 -18.42
CA TRP A 102 -3.41 -14.20 -18.48
C TRP A 102 -3.85 -13.93 -19.91
N ARG A 103 -2.99 -13.30 -20.70
CA ARG A 103 -3.19 -13.15 -22.16
C ARG A 103 -3.31 -14.50 -22.86
N LYS A 104 -2.51 -15.49 -22.45
CA LYS A 104 -2.57 -16.85 -22.99
C LYS A 104 -3.85 -17.57 -22.59
N ALA A 105 -4.23 -17.50 -21.31
CA ALA A 105 -5.43 -18.17 -20.79
C ALA A 105 -6.73 -17.69 -21.43
N VAL A 106 -6.83 -16.39 -21.74
CA VAL A 106 -7.98 -15.83 -22.46
C VAL A 106 -7.99 -16.30 -23.92
N ALA A 107 -6.85 -16.25 -24.61
CA ALA A 107 -6.76 -16.68 -26.00
C ALA A 107 -7.09 -18.18 -26.20
N SER A 108 -6.87 -19.03 -25.19
CA SER A 108 -7.26 -20.44 -25.22
C SER A 108 -8.73 -20.70 -24.87
N ALA A 109 -9.43 -19.74 -24.28
CA ALA A 109 -10.86 -19.86 -23.98
C ALA A 109 -11.75 -19.46 -25.17
N ASP A 110 -11.19 -18.68 -26.10
CA ASP A 110 -11.86 -18.19 -27.31
C ASP A 110 -11.59 -19.06 -28.57
N ALA A 111 -10.79 -20.13 -28.44
CA ALA A 111 -10.37 -21.05 -29.52
C ALA A 111 -11.05 -22.42 -29.37
#